data_AF-A3X5P4-F1
#
_entry.id   AF-A3X5P4-F1
#
_cell.length_a   1.000
_cell.length_b   1.000
_cell.length_c   1.000
_cell.angle_alpha   90.00
_cell.angle_beta   90.00
_cell.angle_gamma   90.00
#
_symmetry.space_group_name_H-M   'P 1'
#
loop_
_entity.id
_entity.type
_entity.pdbx_description
1 polymer ?
#
loop_
_entity_poly.entity_id
_entity_poly.type
_entity_poly.pdbx_seq_one_letter_code
_entity_poly.pdbx_strand_id
1 'polypeptide(L)' 'MAQTQSFVIENDSGLAVRTRINEVLAALQSANAGPTGPTDTRPGMLWFDTSASPPVLKIRDAQDSAWQEFLDGGTY' A
#
# COMPACT_ATOMS: atom_id res chain seq x y z
N MET A 1 9.21 -4.68 6.35
CA MET A 1 8.31 -3.71 5.69
C MET A 1 6.92 -4.31 5.66
N ALA A 2 5.87 -3.50 5.82
CA ALA A 2 4.52 -4.00 6.04
C ALA A 2 3.62 -3.67 4.86
N GLN A 3 2.94 -4.69 4.37
CA GLN A 3 1.90 -4.60 3.36
C GLN A 3 0.75 -5.48 3.85
N THR A 4 -0.48 -5.01 3.67
CA THR A 4 -1.67 -5.81 4.00
C THR A 4 -2.28 -6.37 2.72
N GLN A 5 -2.86 -7.56 2.82
CA GLN A 5 -3.60 -8.19 1.73
C GLN A 5 -4.99 -7.56 1.53
N SER A 6 -5.52 -6.89 2.56
CA SER A 6 -6.83 -6.26 2.57
C SER A 6 -6.92 -5.18 3.64
N PHE A 7 -7.68 -4.12 3.36
CA PHE A 7 -8.03 -3.07 4.33
C PHE A 7 -9.35 -3.35 5.06
N VAL A 8 -10.03 -4.46 4.72
CA VAL A 8 -11.26 -4.88 5.39
C VAL A 8 -10.92 -5.59 6.70
N ILE A 9 -11.64 -5.20 7.75
CA ILE A 9 -11.63 -5.87 9.05
C ILE A 9 -12.96 -6.62 9.16
N GLU A 10 -12.89 -7.94 9.05
CA GLU A 10 -14.06 -8.79 9.17
C GLU A 10 -14.50 -8.93 10.63
N ASN A 11 -15.75 -9.38 10.83
CA ASN A 11 -16.21 -9.74 12.16
C ASN A 11 -15.53 -11.04 12.59
N ASP A 12 -14.76 -10.98 13.68
CA ASP A 12 -13.99 -12.09 14.22
C ASP A 12 -13.81 -11.89 15.73
N SER A 13 -13.12 -12.81 16.40
CA SER A 13 -12.68 -12.68 17.78
C SER A 13 -11.95 -11.36 18.01
N GLY A 14 -12.10 -10.79 19.22
CA GLY A 14 -11.47 -9.51 19.55
C GLY A 14 -9.93 -9.50 19.45
N LEU A 15 -9.28 -10.67 19.61
CA LEU A 15 -7.84 -10.80 19.35
C LEU A 15 -7.54 -10.67 17.86
N ALA A 16 -8.26 -11.40 17.00
CA ALA A 16 -8.06 -11.36 15.55
C ALA A 16 -8.29 -9.95 14.99
N VAL A 17 -9.38 -9.29 15.40
CA VAL A 17 -9.68 -7.89 15.00
C VAL A 17 -8.53 -6.94 15.37
N ARG A 18 -8.00 -7.02 16.60
CA ARG A 18 -6.88 -6.17 17.02
C ARG A 18 -5.61 -6.44 16.21
N THR A 19 -5.30 -7.70 15.95
CA THR A 19 -4.16 -8.07 15.10
C THR A 19 -4.32 -7.48 13.69
N ARG A 20 -5.49 -7.63 13.08
CA ARG A 20 -5.80 -7.07 11.76
C ARG A 20 -5.69 -5.54 11.73
N ILE A 21 -6.18 -4.85 12.76
CA ILE A 21 -6.02 -3.39 12.89
C ILE A 21 -4.53 -2.99 12.88
N ASN A 22 -3.70 -3.67 13.68
CA ASN A 22 -2.27 -3.36 13.76
C ASN A 22 -1.56 -3.61 12.42
N GLU A 23 -1.92 -4.68 11.71
CA GLU A 23 -1.40 -4.99 10.38
C GLU A 23 -1.76 -3.91 9.35
N VAL A 24 -3.01 -3.47 9.33
CA VAL A 24 -3.48 -2.39 8.44
C VAL A 24 -2.77 -1.07 8.77
N LEU A 25 -2.65 -0.71 10.05
CA LEU A 25 -1.97 0.52 10.46
C LEU A 25 -0.47 0.50 10.11
N ALA A 26 0.21 -0.63 10.30
CA ALA A 26 1.61 -0.79 9.90
C ALA A 26 1.79 -0.67 8.37
N ALA A 27 0.86 -1.22 7.59
CA ALA A 27 0.86 -1.07 6.14
C ALA A 27 0.68 0.40 5.72
N LEU A 28 -0.26 1.13 6.34
CA LEU A 28 -0.44 2.56 6.08
C LEU A 28 0.80 3.39 6.46
N GLN A 29 1.38 3.13 7.63
CA GLN A 29 2.57 3.84 8.13
C GLN A 29 3.76 3.69 7.18
N SER A 30 3.88 2.54 6.52
CA SER A 30 4.98 2.25 5.60
C SER A 30 4.61 2.45 4.12
N ALA A 31 3.48 3.10 3.81
CA ALA A 31 2.99 3.26 2.44
C ALA A 31 2.98 1.92 1.67
N ASN A 32 2.49 0.86 2.31
CA ASN A 32 2.41 -0.49 1.77
C ASN A 32 3.74 -1.03 1.21
N ALA A 33 4.85 -0.69 1.84
CA ALA A 33 6.18 -0.97 1.31
C ALA A 33 6.43 -2.46 1.06
N GLY A 34 6.87 -2.79 -0.16
CA GLY A 34 7.14 -4.16 -0.57
C GLY A 34 7.63 -4.27 -2.02
N PRO A 35 8.22 -5.42 -2.40
CA PRO A 35 8.71 -5.66 -3.76
C PRO A 35 7.59 -5.91 -4.79
N THR A 36 6.36 -6.14 -4.34
CA THR A 36 5.19 -6.37 -5.18
C THR A 36 4.06 -5.43 -4.80
N GLY A 37 3.32 -4.96 -5.80
CA GLY A 37 2.20 -4.03 -5.58
C GLY A 37 1.08 -4.65 -4.72
N PRO A 38 0.38 -3.84 -3.89
CA PRO A 38 -0.79 -4.29 -3.14
C PRO A 38 -1.87 -4.89 -4.03
N THR A 39 -2.57 -5.91 -3.52
CA THR A 39 -3.65 -6.59 -4.25
C THR A 39 -5.02 -5.94 -4.01
N ASP A 40 -5.29 -5.46 -2.79
CA ASP A 40 -6.50 -4.68 -2.47
C ASP A 40 -6.21 -3.19 -2.69
N THR A 41 -6.40 -2.75 -3.93
CA THR A 41 -6.07 -1.39 -4.37
C THR A 41 -7.24 -0.43 -4.25
N ARG A 42 -6.93 0.85 -4.11
CA ARG A 42 -7.90 1.95 -4.18
C ARG A 42 -7.27 3.11 -4.97
N PRO A 43 -8.05 3.92 -5.70
CA PRO A 43 -7.54 5.12 -6.34
C PRO A 43 -6.74 6.01 -5.37
N GLY A 44 -5.57 6.50 -5.78
CA GLY A 44 -4.71 7.37 -4.97
C GLY A 44 -3.93 6.67 -3.84
N MET A 45 -4.01 5.34 -3.73
CA MET A 45 -3.24 4.57 -2.76
C MET A 45 -1.74 4.74 -3.00
N LEU A 46 -0.95 4.80 -1.92
CA LEU A 46 0.52 4.84 -1.99
C LEU A 46 1.13 3.45 -1.84
N TRP A 47 2.19 3.22 -2.62
CA TRP A 47 3.03 2.02 -2.56
C TRP A 47 4.51 2.40 -2.66
N PHE A 48 5.29 2.08 -1.64
CA PHE A 48 6.75 2.19 -1.68
C PHE A 48 7.37 0.90 -2.27
N ASP A 49 7.74 0.96 -3.54
CA ASP A 49 8.29 -0.16 -4.29
C ASP A 49 9.79 -0.32 -4.02
N THR A 50 10.13 -1.40 -3.29
CA THR A 50 11.52 -1.73 -2.95
C THR A 50 12.17 -2.75 -3.89
N SER A 51 11.48 -3.15 -4.95
CA SER A 51 12.11 -3.92 -6.03
C SER A 51 12.94 -3.03 -6.95
N ALA A 52 12.60 -1.74 -7.02
CA ALA A 52 13.35 -0.73 -7.76
C ALA A 52 14.68 -0.36 -7.08
N SER A 53 15.66 0.07 -7.89
CA SER A 53 16.96 0.55 -7.42
C SER A 53 17.31 1.87 -8.12
N PRO A 54 17.18 3.03 -7.45
CA PRO A 54 16.75 3.21 -6.05
C PRO A 54 15.25 2.87 -5.84
N PRO A 55 14.82 2.55 -4.61
CA PRO A 55 13.39 2.38 -4.30
C PRO A 55 12.57 3.60 -4.69
N VAL A 56 11.38 3.38 -5.24
CA VAL A 56 10.51 4.44 -5.75
C VAL A 56 9.16 4.45 -5.04
N LEU A 57 8.65 5.64 -4.77
CA LEU A 57 7.28 5.80 -4.30
C LEU A 57 6.34 5.86 -5.51
N LYS A 58 5.32 5.01 -5.51
CA LYS A 58 4.28 4.93 -6.53
C LYS A 58 2.92 5.30 -5.96
N ILE A 59 2.06 5.85 -6.80
CA ILE A 59 0.66 6.16 -6.52
C ILE A 59 -0.26 5.38 -7.47
N ARG A 60 -1.36 4.86 -6.95
CA ARG A 60 -2.41 4.23 -7.76
C ARG A 60 -3.18 5.32 -8.52
N ASP A 61 -3.38 5.12 -9.81
CA ASP A 61 -4.10 6.08 -10.65
C ASP A 61 -5.56 6.31 -10.17
N ALA A 62 -6.22 7.33 -10.71
CA ALA A 62 -7.58 7.69 -10.31
C ALA A 62 -8.63 6.66 -10.73
N GLN A 63 -8.27 5.74 -11.63
CA GLN A 63 -9.11 4.71 -12.23
C GLN A 63 -8.91 3.34 -11.58
N ASP A 64 -8.03 3.26 -10.58
CA ASP A 64 -7.60 2.04 -9.92
C ASP A 64 -7.10 0.96 -10.90
N SER A 65 -6.36 1.35 -11.94
CA SER A 65 -5.95 0.46 -13.02
C SER A 65 -4.43 0.19 -13.04
N ALA A 66 -3.62 1.22 -12.77
CA ALA A 66 -2.17 1.15 -12.85
C ALA A 66 -1.47 1.88 -11.69
N TRP A 67 -0.19 1.51 -11.47
CA TRP A 67 0.72 2.20 -10.56
C TRP A 67 1.59 3.17 -11.36
N GLN A 68 1.69 4.41 -10.90
CA GLN A 68 2.49 5.47 -11.50
C GLN A 68 3.54 5.94 -10.50
N GLU A 69 4.72 6.37 -10.95
CA GLU A 69 5.70 6.96 -10.05
C GLU A 69 5.19 8.31 -9.54
N PHE A 70 5.25 8.51 -8.22
CA PHE A 70 4.74 9.74 -7.59
C PHE A 70 5.62 10.96 -7.91
N LEU A 71 6.92 10.73 -8.11
CA LEU A 71 7.90 11.75 -8.47
C LEU A 71 8.63 11.29 -9.74
N ASP A 72 7.98 11.44 -10.89
CA ASP A 72 8.54 11.09 -12.22
C ASP A 72 9.64 12.09 -12.69
N GLY A 73 10.21 12.90 -11.78
CA GLY A 73 11.18 13.94 -12.14
C GLY A 73 10.65 15.02 -13.11
N GLY A 74 9.37 14.99 -13.46
CA GLY A 74 8.71 15.97 -14.32
C GLY A 74 8.59 17.32 -13.63
N THR A 75 8.98 18.38 -14.34
CA THR A 75 8.69 19.76 -13.94
C THR A 75 7.18 19.98 -14.05
N TYR A 76 6.50 20.08 -12.91
CA TYR A 76 5.10 20.52 -12.85
C TYR A 76 4.98 22.01 -13.20
#